data_AF-A0AAP5N5A6-F1
#
_entry.id   AF-A0AAP5N5A6-F1
#
_cell.length_a   1.000
_cell.length_b   1.000
_cell.length_c   1.000
_cell.angle_alpha   90.00
_cell.angle_beta   90.00
_cell.angle_gamma   90.00
#
_symmetry.space_group_name_H-M   'P 1'
#
loop_
_entity.id
_entity.type
_entity.pdbx_description
1 polymer ?
#
loop_
_entity_poly.entity_id
_entity_poly.type
_entity_poly.pdbx_seq_one_letter_code
_entity_poly.pdbx_strand_id
1 'polypeptide(L)'
;MEAALLFPLILLSIVCLLFFGVFSYQNVYVRQAAEVAAERAAFVWDNSHKDPRSGHYGLGQHDGLYWRIKEGASFLFDWLTGRENAKVDVREASTKGGSGPSGKLIQAATQVPEGLRGSLSYRQSLFTKEVQVELQKPLKSPVFLSAWLTLEEAEGKAVNRMVDPVEFIRTIDTTRNYIPDIKNKVSKSEARSLLKEPADVDIPDTKTITSANDAATYVRTLVSGKERKDFKTPSGQIRYIDALDANGIAHQAFYTTNKTNLPEQMKKDVELLQTGQIKGVVWHIFKKDTAGLTPALRQELENNGIVLRFYD
;
A
#
# COMPACT_ATOMS: atom_id res chain seq x y z
N MET A 1 27.00 34.30 60.98
CA MET A 1 25.88 34.19 60.01
C MET A 1 26.35 33.68 58.64
N GLU A 2 27.54 34.05 58.16
CA GLU A 2 28.07 33.59 56.86
C GLU A 2 28.21 32.05 56.74
N ALA A 3 28.67 31.36 57.79
CA ALA A 3 28.80 29.89 57.76
C ALA A 3 27.45 29.13 57.68
N ALA A 4 26.35 29.73 58.17
CA ALA A 4 25.03 29.10 58.17
C ALA A 4 24.34 29.16 56.78
N LEU A 5 24.75 30.11 55.93
CA LEU A 5 24.26 30.23 54.55
C LEU A 5 25.09 29.41 53.55
N LEU A 6 26.31 29.04 53.93
CA LEU A 6 27.21 28.30 53.06
C LEU A 6 26.71 26.87 52.76
N PHE A 7 26.23 26.17 53.80
CA PHE A 7 25.69 24.82 53.66
C PHE A 7 24.46 24.74 52.73
N PRO A 8 23.38 25.53 52.92
CA PRO A 8 22.22 25.46 52.04
C PRO A 8 22.56 25.89 50.59
N LEU A 9 23.51 26.80 50.39
CA LEU A 9 23.97 27.18 49.05
C LEU A 9 24.70 26.04 48.32
N ILE A 10 25.59 25.34 49.04
CA ILE A 10 26.30 24.17 48.49
C ILE A 10 25.30 23.05 48.18
N LEU A 11 24.36 22.78 49.09
CA LEU A 11 23.32 21.78 48.88
C LEU A 11 22.46 22.12 47.65
N LEU A 12 22.03 23.38 47.51
CA LEU A 12 21.27 23.85 46.35
C LEU A 12 22.07 23.64 45.06
N SER A 13 23.36 23.99 45.07
CA SER A 13 24.25 23.84 43.91
C SER A 13 24.42 22.37 43.50
N ILE A 14 24.58 21.46 44.46
CA ILE A 14 24.64 20.01 44.20
C ILE A 14 23.31 19.53 43.61
N VAL A 15 22.18 19.93 44.18
CA VAL A 15 20.84 19.56 43.70
C VAL A 15 20.64 20.07 42.27
N CYS A 16 20.99 21.32 41.97
CA CYS A 16 20.93 21.88 40.62
C CYS A 16 21.79 21.10 39.62
N LEU A 17 23.03 20.74 40.00
CA LEU A 17 23.92 19.93 39.15
C LEU A 17 23.36 18.53 38.90
N LEU A 18 22.75 17.89 39.91
CA LEU A 18 22.09 16.60 39.74
C LEU A 18 20.90 16.68 38.79
N PHE A 19 20.04 17.69 38.94
CA PHE A 19 18.91 17.90 38.03
C PHE A 19 19.37 18.19 36.61
N PHE A 20 20.41 19.00 36.44
CA PHE A 20 21.00 19.26 35.13
C PHE A 20 21.55 17.98 34.50
N GLY A 21 22.27 17.15 35.26
CA GLY A 21 22.78 15.87 34.81
C GLY A 21 21.67 14.91 34.37
N VAL A 22 20.61 14.79 35.17
CA VAL A 22 19.43 13.97 34.82
C VAL A 22 18.75 14.52 33.57
N PHE A 23 18.51 15.83 33.48
CA PHE A 23 17.87 16.44 32.32
C PHE A 23 18.68 16.24 31.03
N SER A 24 19.99 16.45 31.09
CA SER A 24 20.90 16.20 29.97
C SER A 24 20.85 14.72 29.54
N TYR A 25 20.91 13.80 30.51
CA TYR A 25 20.78 12.36 30.26
C TYR A 25 19.45 12.01 29.58
N GLN A 26 18.32 12.56 30.04
CA GLN A 26 17.02 12.26 29.43
C GLN A 26 16.97 12.73 27.97
N ASN A 27 17.50 13.92 27.64
CA ASN A 27 17.53 14.40 26.25
C ASN A 27 18.41 13.52 25.35
N VAL A 28 19.59 13.12 25.82
CA VAL A 28 20.48 12.22 25.07
C VAL A 28 19.83 10.85 24.88
N TYR A 29 19.17 10.32 25.92
CA TYR A 29 18.46 9.05 25.88
C TYR A 29 17.33 9.06 24.84
N VAL A 30 16.46 10.07 24.85
CA VAL A 30 15.34 10.16 23.90
C VAL A 30 15.85 10.35 22.48
N ARG A 31 16.90 11.16 22.29
CA ARG A 31 17.54 11.35 20.97
C ARG A 31 18.17 10.07 20.43
N GLN A 32 18.90 9.33 21.27
CA GLN A 32 19.47 8.03 20.87
C GLN A 32 18.36 7.03 20.50
N ALA A 33 17.28 6.97 21.29
CA ALA A 33 16.14 6.11 21.00
C ALA A 33 15.50 6.46 19.64
N ALA A 34 15.36 7.75 19.33
CA ALA A 34 14.87 8.22 18.03
C ALA A 34 15.81 7.81 16.89
N GLU A 35 17.12 7.96 17.07
CA GLU A 35 18.13 7.59 16.07
C GLU A 35 18.10 6.09 15.74
N VAL A 36 18.12 5.26 16.79
CA VAL A 36 18.04 3.79 16.64
C VAL A 36 16.73 3.37 15.97
N ALA A 37 15.60 4.01 16.31
CA ALA A 37 14.33 3.73 15.66
C ALA A 37 14.35 4.14 14.18
N ALA A 38 14.92 5.31 13.84
CA ALA A 38 15.04 5.79 12.47
C ALA A 38 15.96 4.90 11.63
N GLU A 39 17.12 4.50 12.16
CA GLU A 39 18.04 3.55 11.54
C GLU A 39 17.39 2.21 11.25
N ARG A 40 16.73 1.63 12.25
CA ARG A 40 16.07 0.33 12.10
C ARG A 40 14.94 0.38 11.09
N ALA A 41 14.11 1.43 11.15
CA ALA A 41 13.03 1.63 10.18
C ALA A 41 13.56 1.79 8.75
N ALA A 42 14.66 2.52 8.57
CA ALA A 42 15.29 2.69 7.26
C ALA A 42 15.97 1.40 6.76
N PHE A 43 16.55 0.62 7.67
CA PHE A 43 17.25 -0.63 7.35
C PHE A 43 16.33 -1.76 6.89
N VAL A 44 15.16 -1.91 7.51
CA VAL A 44 14.18 -2.95 7.11
C VAL A 44 13.26 -2.51 5.97
N TRP A 45 13.42 -1.28 5.46
CA TRP A 45 12.46 -0.69 4.54
C TRP A 45 12.26 -1.50 3.25
N ASP A 46 13.31 -2.17 2.79
CA ASP A 46 13.28 -2.99 1.57
C ASP A 46 12.46 -4.27 1.71
N ASN A 47 12.23 -4.77 2.94
CA ASN A 47 11.43 -5.96 3.17
C ASN A 47 10.75 -5.94 4.56
N SER A 48 9.41 -5.92 4.58
CA SER A 48 8.60 -5.91 5.80
C SER A 48 8.78 -7.13 6.72
N HIS A 49 9.36 -8.22 6.21
CA HIS A 49 9.60 -9.44 6.99
C HIS A 49 10.96 -9.47 7.70
N LYS A 50 11.82 -8.46 7.47
CA LYS A 50 13.12 -8.35 8.14
C LYS A 50 12.93 -8.04 9.61
N ASP A 51 13.64 -8.75 10.46
CA ASP A 51 13.81 -8.38 11.86
C ASP A 51 14.59 -7.05 11.94
N PRO A 52 14.06 -6.00 12.58
CA PRO A 52 14.73 -4.71 12.73
C PRO A 52 16.06 -4.73 13.51
N ARG A 53 16.34 -5.80 14.27
CA ARG A 53 17.59 -5.92 15.04
C ARG A 53 18.64 -6.76 14.32
N SER A 54 18.24 -7.89 13.74
CA SER A 54 19.17 -8.85 13.14
C SER A 54 19.24 -8.77 11.61
N GLY A 55 18.24 -8.17 10.97
CA GLY A 55 18.08 -8.20 9.52
C GLY A 55 17.68 -9.56 8.95
N HIS A 56 17.45 -10.55 9.80
CA HIS A 56 17.06 -11.89 9.37
C HIS A 56 15.61 -11.92 8.88
N TYR A 57 15.36 -12.69 7.84
CA TYR A 57 14.03 -13.03 7.33
C TYR A 57 14.07 -14.42 6.70
N GLY A 58 12.94 -15.12 6.73
CA GLY A 58 12.84 -16.48 6.22
C GLY A 58 13.00 -16.57 4.70
N LEU A 59 13.38 -17.75 4.19
CA LEU A 59 13.40 -18.02 2.76
C LEU A 59 11.99 -17.87 2.17
N GLY A 60 11.87 -17.09 1.09
CA GLY A 60 10.59 -16.77 0.45
C GLY A 60 9.75 -15.69 1.14
N GLN A 61 10.20 -15.17 2.30
CA GLN A 61 9.55 -14.07 3.01
C GLN A 61 10.07 -12.72 2.49
N HIS A 62 9.66 -12.34 1.29
CA HIS A 62 10.03 -11.07 0.68
C HIS A 62 8.80 -10.26 0.29
N ASP A 63 8.89 -8.96 0.42
CA ASP A 63 7.91 -8.06 -0.17
C ASP A 63 7.88 -8.28 -1.70
N GLY A 64 6.68 -8.26 -2.27
CA GLY A 64 6.52 -8.37 -3.72
C GLY A 64 7.17 -7.18 -4.41
N LEU A 65 7.75 -7.39 -5.59
CA LEU A 65 8.44 -6.32 -6.33
C LEU A 65 7.55 -5.09 -6.52
N TYR A 66 6.24 -5.27 -6.72
CA TYR A 66 5.26 -4.21 -6.99
C TYR A 66 4.37 -3.88 -5.78
N TRP A 67 4.88 -4.06 -4.55
CA TRP A 67 4.11 -3.82 -3.33
C TRP A 67 3.44 -2.44 -3.29
N ARG A 68 4.08 -1.38 -3.81
CA ARG A 68 3.46 -0.05 -3.91
C ARG A 68 2.17 -0.02 -4.72
N ILE A 69 2.12 -0.75 -5.83
CA ILE A 69 0.92 -0.80 -6.68
C ILE A 69 -0.20 -1.52 -5.93
N LYS A 70 0.14 -2.52 -5.11
CA LYS A 70 -0.81 -3.23 -4.26
C LYS A 70 -1.40 -2.32 -3.17
N GLU A 71 -0.61 -1.40 -2.61
CA GLU A 71 -1.12 -0.40 -1.64
C GLU A 71 -1.94 0.71 -2.33
N GLY A 72 -1.69 0.94 -3.62
CA GLY A 72 -2.51 1.82 -4.45
C GLY A 72 -1.76 2.48 -5.59
N ALA A 73 -2.48 2.85 -6.65
CA ALA A 73 -1.91 3.55 -7.81
C ALA A 73 -1.43 4.96 -7.46
N SER A 74 -2.02 5.61 -6.44
CA SER A 74 -1.58 6.92 -5.95
C SER A 74 -0.18 6.90 -5.34
N PHE A 75 0.21 5.79 -4.68
CA PHE A 75 1.55 5.61 -4.10
C PHE A 75 2.68 5.65 -5.14
N LEU A 76 2.39 5.41 -6.43
CA LEU A 76 3.36 5.61 -7.52
C LEU A 76 3.72 7.08 -7.74
N PHE A 77 2.79 7.97 -7.41
CA PHE A 77 2.83 9.39 -7.72
C PHE A 77 2.89 10.28 -6.48
N ASP A 78 2.94 9.72 -5.28
CA ASP A 78 3.03 10.45 -4.01
C ASP A 78 4.15 11.49 -3.98
N TRP A 79 5.28 11.18 -4.63
CA TRP A 79 6.40 12.11 -4.78
C TRP A 79 6.04 13.42 -5.49
N LEU A 80 5.01 13.45 -6.35
CA LEU A 80 4.51 14.66 -7.02
C LEU A 80 3.74 15.58 -6.06
N THR A 81 3.16 15.02 -5.01
CA THR A 81 2.34 15.78 -4.04
C THR A 81 3.13 16.24 -2.83
N GLY A 82 4.29 15.62 -2.56
CA GLY A 82 5.17 15.96 -1.45
C GLY A 82 4.55 15.76 -0.07
N ARG A 83 3.46 14.98 0.02
CA ARG A 83 2.74 14.69 1.27
C ARG A 83 3.55 13.74 2.16
N GLU A 84 3.26 13.78 3.46
CA GLU A 84 3.63 12.69 4.35
C GLU A 84 2.84 11.45 3.94
N ASN A 85 3.53 10.39 3.54
CA ASN A 85 2.92 9.23 2.89
C ASN A 85 2.44 8.20 3.90
N ALA A 86 3.06 8.15 5.08
CA ALA A 86 2.57 7.38 6.21
C ALA A 86 3.05 8.00 7.52
N LYS A 87 2.21 7.93 8.55
CA LYS A 87 2.54 8.33 9.92
C LYS A 87 1.92 7.35 10.89
N VAL A 88 2.70 6.92 11.87
CA VAL A 88 2.31 5.95 12.90
C VAL A 88 2.66 6.52 14.26
N ASP A 89 1.71 6.51 15.18
CA ASP A 89 1.97 6.83 16.59
C ASP A 89 2.57 5.60 17.30
N VAL A 90 3.61 5.83 18.08
CA VAL A 90 4.32 4.77 18.83
C VAL A 90 3.38 4.00 19.75
N ARG A 91 2.36 4.65 20.31
CA ARG A 91 1.42 4.03 21.26
C ARG A 91 0.37 3.17 20.57
N GLU A 92 0.08 3.45 19.31
CA GLU A 92 -0.89 2.71 18.50
C GLU A 92 -0.25 1.60 17.68
N ALA A 93 1.08 1.55 17.61
CA ALA A 93 1.81 0.57 16.84
C ALA A 93 1.51 -0.89 17.26
N SER A 94 1.26 -1.14 18.54
CA SER A 94 0.99 -2.49 19.05
C SER A 94 -0.42 -3.01 18.74
N THR A 95 -1.35 -2.14 18.32
CA THR A 95 -2.78 -2.47 18.19
C THR A 95 -3.29 -2.47 16.76
N LYS A 96 -2.59 -1.81 15.84
CA LYS A 96 -2.93 -1.78 14.41
C LYS A 96 -2.01 -2.73 13.64
N GLY A 97 -2.58 -3.77 13.03
CA GLY A 97 -1.95 -4.42 11.89
C GLY A 97 -2.03 -3.49 10.69
N GLY A 98 -0.90 -3.22 10.03
CA GLY A 98 -0.85 -2.37 8.84
C GLY A 98 -0.11 -3.06 7.69
N SER A 99 -0.47 -2.73 6.46
CA SER A 99 0.26 -3.11 5.25
C SER A 99 1.13 -1.95 4.75
N GLY A 100 2.01 -2.25 3.79
CA GLY A 100 2.78 -1.23 3.08
C GLY A 100 3.69 -0.39 3.98
N PRO A 101 3.82 0.92 3.71
CA PRO A 101 4.69 1.81 4.49
C PRO A 101 4.26 1.93 5.95
N SER A 102 2.95 1.92 6.23
CA SER A 102 2.43 2.02 7.60
C SER A 102 2.77 0.77 8.43
N GLY A 103 2.64 -0.43 7.85
CA GLY A 103 3.05 -1.68 8.47
C GLY A 103 4.54 -1.73 8.82
N LYS A 104 5.39 -1.25 7.89
CA LYS A 104 6.84 -1.14 8.11
C LYS A 104 7.18 -0.18 9.26
N LEU A 105 6.50 0.97 9.31
CA LEU A 105 6.66 1.92 10.42
C LEU A 105 6.15 1.36 11.74
N ILE A 106 5.03 0.63 11.74
CA ILE A 106 4.51 -0.06 12.93
C ILE A 106 5.55 -1.04 13.47
N GLN A 107 6.12 -1.88 12.62
CA GLN A 107 7.14 -2.86 13.02
C GLN A 107 8.34 -2.17 13.69
N ALA A 108 8.82 -1.07 13.13
CA ALA A 108 9.89 -0.29 13.74
C ALA A 108 9.46 0.39 15.06
N ALA A 109 8.22 0.89 15.12
CA ALA A 109 7.67 1.54 16.31
C ALA A 109 7.53 0.58 17.50
N THR A 110 7.28 -0.72 17.27
CA THR A 110 7.28 -1.73 18.35
C THR A 110 8.65 -1.90 19.04
N GLN A 111 9.73 -1.43 18.41
CA GLN A 111 11.09 -1.50 18.95
C GLN A 111 11.48 -0.27 19.76
N VAL A 112 10.61 0.74 19.83
CA VAL A 112 10.82 1.94 20.65
C VAL A 112 10.66 1.56 22.13
N PRO A 113 11.59 1.96 23.01
CA PRO A 113 11.50 1.68 24.44
C PRO A 113 10.19 2.17 25.07
N GLU A 114 9.68 1.41 26.04
CA GLU A 114 8.48 1.78 26.78
C GLU A 114 8.63 3.13 27.51
N GLY A 115 7.51 3.84 27.67
CA GLY A 115 7.47 5.14 28.34
C GLY A 115 7.84 6.34 27.46
N LEU A 116 8.20 6.10 26.20
CA LEU A 116 8.33 7.13 25.17
C LEU A 116 7.02 7.30 24.40
N ARG A 117 6.74 8.52 23.96
CA ARG A 117 5.59 8.91 23.14
C ARG A 117 6.09 9.55 21.86
N GLY A 118 5.25 9.61 20.83
CA GLY A 118 5.57 10.32 19.60
C GLY A 118 5.22 9.52 18.36
N SER A 119 5.88 9.81 17.24
CA SER A 119 5.49 9.26 15.95
C SER A 119 6.66 8.95 15.04
N LEU A 120 6.45 7.98 14.16
CA LEU A 120 7.31 7.68 13.04
C LEU A 120 6.57 8.11 11.77
N SER A 121 7.25 8.81 10.87
CA SER A 121 6.70 9.22 9.58
C SER A 121 7.60 8.83 8.41
N TYR A 122 6.96 8.51 7.30
CA TYR A 122 7.59 8.21 6.02
C TYR A 122 7.34 9.35 5.06
N ARG A 123 8.42 9.88 4.49
CA ARG A 123 8.37 10.91 3.46
C ARG A 123 9.19 10.50 2.25
N GLN A 124 8.59 10.66 1.07
CA GLN A 124 9.24 10.43 -0.22
C GLN A 124 9.26 11.72 -1.03
N SER A 125 10.43 12.02 -1.56
CA SER A 125 10.65 12.96 -2.66
C SER A 125 11.17 12.19 -3.88
N LEU A 126 11.39 12.90 -5.00
CA LEU A 126 11.97 12.34 -6.22
C LEU A 126 13.31 11.63 -5.99
N PHE A 127 14.17 12.24 -5.17
CA PHE A 127 15.55 11.80 -5.00
C PHE A 127 15.86 11.25 -3.61
N THR A 128 14.95 11.47 -2.64
CA THR A 128 15.18 11.09 -1.25
C THR A 128 13.98 10.38 -0.66
N LYS A 129 14.25 9.37 0.18
CA LYS A 129 13.28 8.67 0.99
C LYS A 129 13.78 8.69 2.42
N GLU A 130 12.97 9.20 3.33
CA GLU A 130 13.38 9.48 4.70
C GLU A 130 12.34 8.93 5.67
N VAL A 131 12.83 8.26 6.72
CA VAL A 131 12.06 8.01 7.94
C VAL A 131 12.42 9.12 8.91
N GLN A 132 11.40 9.80 9.42
CA GLN A 132 11.55 10.74 10.51
C GLN A 132 10.90 10.14 11.76
N VAL A 133 11.62 10.22 12.88
CA VAL A 133 11.16 9.74 14.17
C VAL A 133 11.21 10.90 15.15
N GLU A 134 10.09 11.16 15.80
CA GLU A 134 9.95 12.18 16.83
C GLU A 134 9.46 11.49 18.09
N LEU A 135 10.28 11.53 19.15
CA LEU A 135 10.00 10.93 20.44
C LEU A 135 10.05 11.98 21.54
N GLN A 136 9.19 11.79 22.54
CA GLN A 136 9.06 12.64 23.70
C GLN A 136 8.94 11.78 24.95
N LYS A 137 9.56 12.24 26.04
CA LYS A 137 9.45 11.64 27.36
C LYS A 137 8.97 12.70 28.35
N PRO A 138 7.79 12.53 28.97
CA PRO A 138 7.32 13.45 29.99
C PRO A 138 8.23 13.37 31.21
N LEU A 139 8.73 14.52 31.67
CA LEU A 139 9.57 14.63 32.85
C LEU A 139 8.69 14.95 34.05
N LYS A 140 8.76 14.13 35.10
CA LYS A 140 8.12 14.45 36.37
C LYS A 140 9.03 15.40 37.15
N SER A 141 8.84 16.71 36.97
CA SER A 141 9.53 17.70 37.78
C SER A 141 8.88 17.83 39.16
N PRO A 142 9.67 18.07 40.23
CA PRO A 142 9.11 18.42 41.53
C PRO A 142 8.35 19.74 41.45
N VAL A 143 7.21 19.84 42.15
CA VAL A 143 6.29 21.00 42.12
C VAL A 143 6.98 22.34 42.49
N PHE A 144 8.05 22.30 43.28
CA PHE A 144 8.80 23.51 43.64
C PHE A 144 9.70 24.05 42.51
N LEU A 145 10.01 23.25 41.49
CA LEU A 145 10.83 23.64 40.33
C LEU A 145 10.00 24.03 39.11
N SER A 146 8.75 23.56 39.01
CA SER A 146 7.89 23.83 37.85
C SER A 146 7.56 25.30 37.65
N ALA A 147 7.65 26.13 38.71
CA ALA A 147 7.47 27.58 38.62
C ALA A 147 8.67 28.33 38.03
N TRP A 148 9.86 27.71 37.98
CA TRP A 148 11.13 28.35 37.56
C TRP A 148 11.73 27.69 36.31
N LEU A 149 11.44 26.41 36.06
CA LEU A 149 11.84 25.68 34.86
C LEU A 149 10.63 24.99 34.21
N THR A 150 10.24 25.47 33.03
CA THR A 150 9.28 24.86 32.10
C THR A 150 9.89 23.68 31.33
N LEU A 151 10.62 22.81 32.03
CA LEU A 151 11.15 21.56 31.45
C LEU A 151 10.11 20.45 31.62
N GLU A 152 9.09 20.48 30.78
CA GLU A 152 7.98 19.52 30.86
C GLU A 152 8.32 18.18 30.19
N GLU A 153 9.11 18.21 29.12
CA GLU A 153 9.43 17.02 28.33
C GLU A 153 10.88 17.01 27.84
N ALA A 154 11.45 15.81 27.71
CA ALA A 154 12.67 15.58 26.95
C ALA A 154 12.30 15.13 25.54
N GLU A 155 12.89 15.76 24.53
CA GLU A 155 12.56 15.52 23.12
C GLU A 155 13.74 14.92 22.35
N GLY A 156 13.43 14.08 21.37
CA GLY A 156 14.40 13.51 20.46
C GLY A 156 13.82 13.42 19.06
N LYS A 157 14.57 13.96 18.10
CA LYS A 157 14.22 13.88 16.68
C LYS A 157 15.39 13.29 15.90
N ALA A 158 15.08 12.33 15.04
CA ALA A 158 16.03 11.70 14.14
C ALA A 158 15.43 11.57 12.75
N VAL A 159 16.28 11.68 11.73
CA VAL A 159 15.90 11.49 10.33
C VAL A 159 16.95 10.61 9.69
N ASN A 160 16.53 9.51 9.08
CA ASN A 160 17.43 8.63 8.35
C ASN A 160 16.94 8.37 6.93
N ARG A 161 17.88 8.26 6.00
CA ARG A 161 17.62 8.01 4.58
C ARG A 161 17.60 6.52 4.31
N MET A 162 16.59 6.09 3.57
CA MET A 162 16.46 4.69 3.16
C MET A 162 17.31 4.44 1.92
N VAL A 163 17.95 3.27 1.89
CA VAL A 163 18.63 2.75 0.71
C VAL A 163 17.76 1.65 0.13
N ASP A 164 17.02 1.98 -0.92
CA ASP A 164 16.18 1.05 -1.67
C ASP A 164 16.47 1.22 -3.17
N PRO A 165 17.48 0.53 -3.70
CA PRO A 165 17.93 0.70 -5.07
C PRO A 165 16.89 0.24 -6.08
N VAL A 166 16.11 -0.79 -5.76
CA VAL A 166 15.09 -1.36 -6.66
C VAL A 166 13.97 -0.33 -6.89
N GLU A 167 13.43 0.23 -5.81
CA GLU A 167 12.42 1.28 -5.95
C GLU A 167 12.98 2.58 -6.54
N PHE A 168 14.27 2.88 -6.32
CA PHE A 168 14.91 4.04 -6.95
C PHE A 168 14.97 3.88 -8.48
N ILE A 169 15.49 2.74 -8.98
CA ILE A 169 15.53 2.44 -10.41
C ILE A 169 14.12 2.51 -11.00
N ARG A 170 13.12 1.93 -10.33
CA ARG A 170 11.73 1.99 -10.81
C ARG A 170 11.18 3.41 -10.86
N THR A 171 11.46 4.23 -9.85
CA THR A 171 10.99 5.63 -9.84
C THR A 171 11.61 6.41 -10.99
N ILE A 172 12.91 6.22 -11.25
CA ILE A 172 13.61 6.86 -12.37
C ILE A 172 13.10 6.35 -13.72
N ASP A 173 12.95 5.04 -13.89
CA ASP A 173 12.41 4.41 -15.10
C ASP A 173 10.99 4.92 -15.39
N THR A 174 10.11 4.92 -14.38
CA THR A 174 8.75 5.45 -14.52
C THR A 174 8.72 6.91 -14.88
N THR A 175 9.55 7.72 -14.23
CA THR A 175 9.62 9.15 -14.50
C THR A 175 10.16 9.45 -15.90
N ARG A 176 11.14 8.67 -16.36
CA ARG A 176 11.80 8.87 -17.65
C ARG A 176 10.99 8.34 -18.82
N ASN A 177 10.42 7.14 -18.69
CA ASN A 177 9.85 6.41 -19.82
C ASN A 177 8.32 6.52 -19.88
N TYR A 178 7.61 6.38 -18.75
CA TYR A 178 6.14 6.31 -18.76
C TYR A 178 5.45 7.67 -18.59
N ILE A 179 6.00 8.57 -17.77
CA ILE A 179 5.36 9.89 -17.55
C ILE A 179 5.24 10.73 -18.84
N PRO A 180 6.24 10.82 -19.72
CA PRO A 180 6.11 11.58 -20.97
C PRO A 180 4.96 11.08 -21.86
N ASP A 181 4.79 9.76 -21.94
CA ASP A 181 3.73 9.14 -22.74
C ASP A 181 2.33 9.40 -22.17
N ILE A 182 2.20 9.44 -20.84
CA ILE A 182 0.92 9.71 -20.16
C ILE A 182 0.57 11.20 -20.22
N LYS A 183 1.56 12.08 -20.03
CA LYS A 183 1.37 13.55 -19.97
C LYS A 183 0.70 14.10 -21.24
N ASN A 184 0.96 13.49 -22.39
CA ASN A 184 0.42 13.92 -23.67
C ASN A 184 -0.93 13.26 -24.02
N LYS A 185 -1.36 12.25 -23.25
CA LYS A 185 -2.56 11.45 -23.51
C LYS A 185 -3.69 11.68 -22.50
N VAL A 186 -3.38 12.21 -21.31
CA VAL A 186 -4.35 12.35 -20.23
C VAL A 186 -4.18 13.70 -19.53
N SER A 187 -5.26 14.49 -19.42
CA SER A 187 -5.24 15.76 -18.69
C SER A 187 -5.09 15.53 -17.17
N LYS A 188 -4.55 16.50 -16.41
CA LYS A 188 -4.38 16.35 -14.95
C LYS A 188 -5.68 16.03 -14.21
N SER A 189 -6.81 16.59 -14.66
CA SER A 189 -8.14 16.32 -14.09
C SER A 189 -8.64 14.92 -14.42
N GLU A 190 -8.42 14.47 -15.65
CA GLU A 190 -8.79 13.13 -16.09
C GLU A 190 -7.92 12.05 -15.43
N ALA A 191 -6.62 12.29 -15.29
CA ALA A 191 -5.70 11.42 -14.57
C ALA A 191 -6.12 11.22 -13.11
N ARG A 192 -6.57 12.29 -12.43
CA ARG A 192 -7.12 12.17 -11.07
C ARG A 192 -8.42 11.38 -11.01
N SER A 193 -9.25 11.45 -12.04
CA SER A 193 -10.50 10.67 -12.12
C SER A 193 -10.27 9.18 -12.44
N LEU A 194 -9.16 8.88 -13.13
CA LEU A 194 -8.70 7.54 -13.49
C LEU A 194 -7.88 6.88 -12.37
N LEU A 195 -7.16 7.66 -11.57
CA LEU A 195 -6.49 7.24 -10.32
C LEU A 195 -7.50 7.06 -9.19
N LYS A 196 -8.52 6.22 -9.43
CA LYS A 196 -9.34 5.68 -8.35
C LYS A 196 -8.65 4.44 -7.85
N GLU A 197 -8.37 4.40 -6.55
CA GLU A 197 -7.86 3.19 -5.95
C GLU A 197 -8.85 2.04 -6.18
N PRO A 198 -8.37 0.86 -6.62
CA PRO A 198 -9.20 -0.32 -6.56
C PRO A 198 -9.66 -0.48 -5.11
N ALA A 199 -10.93 -0.79 -4.91
CA ALA A 199 -11.40 -1.13 -3.57
C ALA A 199 -10.57 -2.31 -3.03
N ASP A 200 -10.34 -2.37 -1.73
CA ASP A 200 -9.84 -3.57 -1.06
C ASP A 200 -10.90 -4.66 -1.21
N VAL A 201 -10.88 -5.34 -2.35
CA VAL A 201 -11.77 -6.45 -2.63
C VAL A 201 -11.00 -7.72 -2.37
N ASP A 202 -11.42 -8.46 -1.35
CA ASP A 202 -10.94 -9.82 -1.12
C ASP A 202 -11.40 -10.67 -2.29
N ILE A 203 -10.47 -11.03 -3.17
CA ILE A 203 -10.76 -11.85 -4.35
C ILE A 203 -10.85 -13.30 -3.86
N PRO A 204 -12.04 -13.94 -3.89
CA PRO A 204 -12.20 -15.27 -3.32
C PRO A 204 -11.33 -16.30 -4.06
N ASP A 205 -10.79 -17.29 -3.33
CA ASP A 205 -10.00 -18.39 -3.93
C ASP A 205 -10.85 -19.12 -4.99
N THR A 206 -10.27 -19.35 -6.17
CA THR A 206 -10.96 -20.03 -7.29
C THR A 206 -11.44 -21.42 -6.91
N LYS A 207 -10.82 -22.07 -5.90
CA LYS A 207 -11.27 -23.35 -5.34
C LYS A 207 -12.66 -23.31 -4.70
N THR A 208 -13.14 -22.13 -4.32
CA THR A 208 -14.47 -21.95 -3.71
C THR A 208 -15.59 -21.80 -4.74
N ILE A 209 -15.24 -21.69 -6.03
CA ILE A 209 -16.19 -21.49 -7.12
C ILE A 209 -16.81 -22.85 -7.48
N THR A 210 -18.11 -23.01 -7.19
CA THR A 210 -18.83 -24.27 -7.42
C THR A 210 -19.98 -24.14 -8.42
N SER A 211 -20.30 -22.92 -8.84
CA SER A 211 -21.41 -22.62 -9.75
C SER A 211 -21.09 -21.53 -10.76
N ALA A 212 -21.92 -21.42 -11.79
CA ALA A 212 -21.85 -20.32 -12.77
C ALA A 212 -22.07 -18.94 -12.13
N ASN A 213 -22.90 -18.86 -11.09
CA ASN A 213 -23.13 -17.61 -10.37
C ASN A 213 -21.89 -17.19 -9.57
N ASP A 214 -21.20 -18.15 -8.95
CA ASP A 214 -19.94 -17.89 -8.22
C ASP A 214 -18.86 -17.43 -9.19
N ALA A 215 -18.76 -18.06 -10.37
CA ALA A 215 -17.82 -17.68 -11.42
C ALA A 215 -18.08 -16.25 -11.94
N ALA A 216 -19.35 -15.91 -12.22
CA ALA A 216 -19.74 -14.56 -12.62
C ALA A 216 -19.44 -13.52 -11.53
N THR A 217 -19.69 -13.87 -10.26
CA THR A 217 -19.39 -13.01 -9.10
C THR A 217 -17.89 -12.80 -8.95
N TYR A 218 -17.09 -13.86 -9.05
CA TYR A 218 -15.64 -13.79 -9.02
C TYR A 218 -15.10 -12.86 -10.11
N VAL A 219 -15.55 -13.01 -11.37
CA VAL A 219 -15.09 -12.18 -12.48
C VAL A 219 -15.47 -10.72 -12.27
N ARG A 220 -16.71 -10.46 -11.81
CA ARG A 220 -17.19 -9.11 -11.52
C ARG A 220 -16.36 -8.42 -10.45
N THR A 221 -16.02 -9.15 -9.39
CA THR A 221 -15.11 -8.71 -8.33
C THR A 221 -13.70 -8.46 -8.89
N LEU A 222 -13.13 -9.41 -9.61
CA LEU A 222 -11.76 -9.35 -10.14
C LEU A 222 -11.51 -8.11 -11.01
N VAL A 223 -12.48 -7.75 -11.85
CA VAL A 223 -12.34 -6.63 -12.81
C VAL A 223 -13.02 -5.35 -12.33
N SER A 224 -13.57 -5.35 -11.11
CA SER A 224 -14.40 -4.25 -10.58
C SER A 224 -15.50 -3.82 -11.55
N GLY A 225 -16.05 -4.78 -12.30
CA GLY A 225 -17.01 -4.54 -13.37
C GLY A 225 -18.46 -4.54 -12.88
N LYS A 226 -19.38 -4.15 -13.75
CA LYS A 226 -20.83 -4.20 -13.48
C LYS A 226 -21.53 -5.19 -14.40
N GLU A 227 -22.47 -5.93 -13.85
CA GLU A 227 -23.36 -6.79 -14.65
C GLU A 227 -24.21 -5.95 -15.60
N ARG A 228 -24.39 -6.43 -16.82
CA ARG A 228 -25.23 -5.77 -17.82
C ARG A 228 -26.10 -6.80 -18.53
N LYS A 229 -27.42 -6.64 -18.39
CA LYS A 229 -28.42 -7.61 -18.93
C LYS A 229 -29.17 -7.10 -20.15
N ASP A 230 -28.81 -5.91 -20.61
CA ASP A 230 -29.59 -5.08 -21.51
C ASP A 230 -28.89 -4.80 -22.85
N PHE A 231 -27.74 -5.43 -23.12
CA PHE A 231 -27.08 -5.27 -24.41
C PHE A 231 -27.92 -5.93 -25.51
N LYS A 232 -28.37 -5.10 -26.44
CA LYS A 232 -28.97 -5.54 -27.70
C LYS A 232 -27.91 -5.56 -28.77
N THR A 233 -27.67 -6.74 -29.29
CA THR A 233 -26.87 -6.91 -30.50
C THR A 233 -27.56 -6.23 -31.69
N PRO A 234 -26.81 -5.81 -32.72
CA PRO A 234 -27.36 -5.29 -33.97
C PRO A 234 -28.38 -6.23 -34.64
N SER A 235 -28.20 -7.55 -34.48
CA SER A 235 -29.15 -8.56 -34.94
C SER A 235 -30.44 -8.66 -34.07
N GLY A 236 -30.57 -7.82 -33.04
CA GLY A 236 -31.74 -7.74 -32.16
C GLY A 236 -31.73 -8.75 -31.01
N GLN A 237 -30.69 -9.58 -30.89
CA GLN A 237 -30.56 -10.57 -29.81
C GLN A 237 -30.04 -9.92 -28.52
N ILE A 238 -30.50 -10.41 -27.38
CA ILE A 238 -30.01 -9.95 -26.06
C ILE A 238 -28.72 -10.70 -25.70
N ARG A 239 -27.74 -9.94 -25.22
CA ARG A 239 -26.48 -10.44 -24.64
C ARG A 239 -26.38 -10.01 -23.17
N TYR A 240 -26.18 -11.00 -22.30
CA TYR A 240 -25.93 -10.80 -20.87
C TYR A 240 -24.44 -10.79 -20.61
N ILE A 241 -23.88 -9.72 -20.08
CA ILE A 241 -22.46 -9.59 -19.75
C ILE A 241 -22.31 -9.67 -18.23
N ASP A 242 -21.50 -10.62 -17.75
CA ASP A 242 -21.33 -10.85 -16.31
C ASP A 242 -20.62 -9.68 -15.61
N ALA A 243 -19.66 -9.06 -16.30
CA ALA A 243 -18.98 -7.86 -15.86
C ALA A 243 -18.48 -7.00 -17.04
N LEU A 244 -18.93 -5.76 -17.12
CA LEU A 244 -18.36 -4.73 -17.99
C LEU A 244 -17.42 -3.85 -17.14
N ASP A 245 -16.14 -3.81 -17.50
CA ASP A 245 -15.14 -3.02 -16.77
C ASP A 245 -15.22 -1.52 -17.13
N ALA A 246 -14.43 -0.69 -16.43
CA ALA A 246 -14.39 0.75 -16.67
C ALA A 246 -13.80 1.14 -18.04
N ASN A 247 -13.04 0.24 -18.67
CA ASN A 247 -12.44 0.46 -19.98
C ASN A 247 -13.41 0.13 -21.12
N GLY A 248 -14.55 -0.50 -20.81
CA GLY A 248 -15.53 -0.98 -21.79
C GLY A 248 -15.22 -2.37 -22.32
N ILE A 249 -14.43 -3.16 -21.60
CA ILE A 249 -14.13 -4.57 -21.89
C ILE A 249 -15.20 -5.44 -21.23
N ALA A 250 -15.80 -6.32 -22.02
CA ALA A 250 -16.79 -7.27 -21.56
C ALA A 250 -16.12 -8.55 -21.06
N HIS A 251 -16.39 -8.92 -19.82
CA HIS A 251 -15.92 -10.14 -19.20
C HIS A 251 -17.07 -11.12 -19.03
N GLN A 252 -16.91 -12.32 -19.60
CA GLN A 252 -17.88 -13.40 -19.51
C GLN A 252 -17.29 -14.56 -18.71
N ALA A 253 -18.02 -15.05 -17.72
CA ALA A 253 -17.67 -16.23 -16.96
C ALA A 253 -18.37 -17.46 -17.52
N PHE A 254 -17.59 -18.50 -17.78
CA PHE A 254 -18.08 -19.84 -18.12
C PHE A 254 -17.58 -20.82 -17.07
N TYR A 255 -18.51 -21.30 -16.25
CA TYR A 255 -18.23 -22.40 -15.35
C TYR A 255 -18.09 -23.71 -16.13
N THR A 256 -19.07 -24.05 -16.98
CA THR A 256 -19.00 -25.19 -17.91
C THR A 256 -19.03 -24.71 -19.37
N THR A 257 -18.40 -25.46 -20.27
CA THR A 257 -18.41 -25.16 -21.71
C THR A 257 -19.37 -26.09 -22.45
N ASN A 258 -20.28 -25.51 -23.26
CA ASN A 258 -21.21 -26.26 -24.09
C ASN A 258 -20.95 -25.97 -25.58
N LYS A 259 -20.78 -27.03 -26.40
CA LYS A 259 -20.50 -26.95 -27.83
C LYS A 259 -21.52 -26.14 -28.63
N THR A 260 -22.78 -26.09 -28.19
CA THR A 260 -23.85 -25.39 -28.90
C THR A 260 -23.98 -23.92 -28.51
N ASN A 261 -23.77 -23.59 -27.23
CA ASN A 261 -23.97 -22.22 -26.73
C ASN A 261 -22.77 -21.30 -27.03
N LEU A 262 -21.53 -21.82 -26.98
CA LEU A 262 -20.34 -20.96 -27.16
C LEU A 262 -20.28 -20.27 -28.54
N PRO A 263 -20.54 -20.94 -29.69
CA PRO A 263 -20.55 -20.26 -30.98
C PRO A 263 -21.61 -19.16 -31.08
N GLU A 264 -22.76 -19.33 -30.43
CA GLU A 264 -23.80 -18.30 -30.39
C GLU A 264 -23.37 -17.08 -29.56
N GLN A 265 -22.77 -17.29 -28.38
CA GLN A 265 -22.25 -16.19 -27.57
C GLN A 265 -21.11 -15.45 -28.29
N MET A 266 -20.24 -16.19 -28.98
CA MET A 266 -19.16 -15.61 -29.79
C MET A 266 -19.72 -14.67 -30.87
N LYS A 267 -20.72 -15.10 -31.64
CA LYS A 267 -21.33 -14.25 -32.66
C LYS A 267 -21.86 -12.94 -32.08
N LYS A 268 -22.56 -13.02 -30.95
CA LYS A 268 -23.06 -11.83 -30.25
C LYS A 268 -21.93 -10.90 -29.80
N ASP A 269 -20.87 -11.46 -29.22
CA ASP A 269 -19.71 -10.69 -28.74
C ASP A 269 -18.95 -10.03 -29.90
N VAL A 270 -18.81 -10.72 -31.04
CA VAL A 270 -18.22 -10.18 -32.27
C VAL A 270 -19.06 -9.03 -32.84
N GLU A 271 -20.38 -9.15 -32.86
CA GLU A 271 -21.25 -8.05 -33.30
C GLU A 271 -21.13 -6.82 -32.39
N LEU A 272 -21.03 -7.02 -31.07
CA LEU A 272 -20.83 -5.92 -30.12
C LEU A 272 -19.47 -5.25 -30.29
N LEU A 273 -18.42 -6.03 -30.57
CA LEU A 273 -17.07 -5.52 -30.88
C LEU A 273 -17.06 -4.70 -32.17
N GLN A 274 -17.66 -5.22 -33.25
CA GLN A 274 -17.71 -4.55 -34.56
C GLN A 274 -18.47 -3.23 -34.51
N THR A 275 -19.49 -3.13 -33.66
CA THR A 275 -20.26 -1.89 -33.48
C THR A 275 -19.66 -0.92 -32.47
N GLY A 276 -18.58 -1.30 -31.79
CA GLY A 276 -17.93 -0.47 -30.78
C GLY A 276 -18.75 -0.27 -29.50
N GLN A 277 -19.84 -1.03 -29.32
CA GLN A 277 -20.62 -1.01 -28.07
C GLN A 277 -19.80 -1.52 -26.89
N ILE A 278 -18.83 -2.39 -27.17
CA ILE A 278 -17.77 -2.83 -26.26
C ILE A 278 -16.42 -2.68 -26.96
N LYS A 279 -15.35 -2.45 -26.20
CA LYS A 279 -14.00 -2.23 -26.73
C LYS A 279 -13.13 -3.50 -26.74
N GLY A 280 -13.55 -4.54 -26.04
CA GLY A 280 -12.82 -5.79 -25.89
C GLY A 280 -13.69 -6.87 -25.26
N VAL A 281 -13.31 -8.13 -25.41
CA VAL A 281 -14.00 -9.28 -24.83
C VAL A 281 -13.00 -10.24 -24.21
N VAL A 282 -13.25 -10.65 -22.98
CA VAL A 282 -12.47 -11.68 -22.27
C VAL A 282 -13.41 -12.76 -21.75
N TRP A 283 -13.12 -14.01 -22.08
CA TRP A 283 -13.84 -15.18 -21.62
C TRP A 283 -13.03 -15.91 -20.54
N HIS A 284 -13.61 -16.01 -19.35
CA HIS A 284 -13.03 -16.64 -18.17
C HIS A 284 -13.61 -18.05 -17.98
N ILE A 285 -12.76 -19.08 -17.98
CA ILE A 285 -13.14 -20.50 -17.97
C ILE A 285 -12.69 -21.15 -16.64
N PHE A 286 -13.61 -21.66 -15.82
CA PHE A 286 -13.33 -22.00 -14.40
C PHE A 286 -13.10 -23.49 -14.03
N LYS A 287 -13.70 -24.51 -14.68
CA LYS A 287 -13.39 -25.99 -14.56
C LYS A 287 -14.60 -26.86 -15.00
N LYS A 288 -14.57 -28.15 -15.35
CA LYS A 288 -13.57 -29.22 -15.64
C LYS A 288 -13.82 -29.80 -17.06
N ASP A 289 -14.92 -29.40 -17.70
CA ASP A 289 -15.32 -29.87 -19.02
C ASP A 289 -15.10 -28.78 -20.05
N THR A 290 -13.96 -28.86 -20.75
CA THR A 290 -13.64 -28.05 -21.93
C THR A 290 -14.11 -28.73 -23.21
N ALA A 291 -14.94 -29.78 -23.17
CA ALA A 291 -15.41 -30.45 -24.38
C ALA A 291 -16.14 -29.49 -25.33
N GLY A 292 -16.74 -28.42 -24.80
CA GLY A 292 -17.31 -27.31 -25.56
C GLY A 292 -16.30 -26.49 -26.37
N LEU A 293 -15.06 -26.41 -25.89
CA LEU A 293 -14.00 -25.55 -26.44
C LEU A 293 -13.03 -26.37 -27.30
N THR A 294 -13.45 -26.68 -28.53
CA THR A 294 -12.59 -27.39 -29.49
C THR A 294 -11.40 -26.50 -29.91
N PRO A 295 -10.27 -27.09 -30.36
CA PRO A 295 -9.13 -26.30 -30.86
C PRO A 295 -9.51 -25.34 -31.99
N ALA A 296 -10.44 -25.74 -32.86
CA ALA A 296 -10.97 -24.90 -33.93
C ALA A 296 -11.72 -23.68 -33.39
N LEU A 297 -12.61 -23.88 -32.40
CA LEU A 297 -13.34 -22.77 -31.77
C LEU A 297 -12.40 -21.84 -31.01
N ARG A 298 -11.37 -22.36 -30.35
CA ARG A 298 -10.34 -21.54 -29.70
C ARG A 298 -9.65 -20.62 -30.71
N GLN A 299 -9.20 -21.18 -31.83
CA GLN A 299 -8.57 -20.40 -32.89
C GLN A 299 -9.53 -19.34 -33.46
N GLU A 300 -10.80 -19.69 -33.62
CA GLU A 300 -11.82 -18.77 -34.11
C GLU A 300 -12.07 -17.61 -33.14
N LEU A 301 -12.14 -17.88 -31.83
CA LEU A 301 -12.28 -16.84 -30.80
C LEU A 301 -11.09 -15.86 -30.84
N GLU A 302 -9.87 -16.38 -30.89
CA GLU A 302 -8.64 -15.57 -30.94
C GLU A 302 -8.57 -14.74 -32.23
N ASN A 303 -8.93 -15.32 -33.37
CA ASN A 303 -8.97 -14.61 -34.66
C ASN A 303 -10.00 -13.46 -34.67
N ASN A 304 -11.03 -13.55 -33.84
CA ASN A 304 -12.05 -12.51 -33.67
C ASN A 304 -11.74 -11.54 -32.51
N GLY A 305 -10.56 -11.62 -31.90
CA GLY A 305 -10.11 -10.71 -30.84
C GLY A 305 -10.72 -11.00 -29.46
N ILE A 306 -11.24 -12.20 -29.25
CA ILE A 306 -11.74 -12.65 -27.94
C ILE A 306 -10.61 -13.34 -27.17
N VAL A 307 -10.27 -12.81 -26.00
CA VAL A 307 -9.19 -13.34 -25.16
C VAL A 307 -9.73 -14.42 -24.22
N LEU A 308 -9.01 -15.54 -24.10
CA LEU A 308 -9.38 -16.63 -23.20
C LEU A 308 -8.51 -16.65 -21.94
N ARG A 309 -9.12 -16.80 -20.77
CA ARG A 309 -8.44 -16.97 -19.49
C ARG A 309 -8.94 -18.22 -18.78
N PHE A 310 -8.02 -19.11 -18.43
CA PHE A 310 -8.33 -20.35 -17.72
C PHE A 310 -8.00 -20.22 -16.23
N TYR A 311 -8.83 -20.83 -15.40
CA TYR A 311 -8.68 -20.92 -13.96
C TYR A 311 -8.73 -22.39 -13.54
N ASP A 312 -7.85 -22.73 -12.61
CA ASP A 312 -7.81 -24.01 -11.90
C ASP A 312 -8.38 -23.86 -10.48
#